data_AF-S9SQ23-F1
#
_entry.id   AF-S9SQ23-F1
#
_cell.length_a   1.000
_cell.length_b   1.000
_cell.length_c   1.000
_cell.angle_alpha   90.00
_cell.angle_beta   90.00
_cell.angle_gamma   90.00
#
_symmetry.space_group_name_H-M   'P 1'
#
loop_
_entity.id
_entity.type
_entity.pdbx_description
1 polymer ?
#
loop_
_entity_poly.entity_id
_entity_poly.type
_entity_poly.pdbx_seq_one_letter_code
_entity_poly.pdbx_strand_id
1 'polypeptide(L)'
;MGIDWYDMIARRNGGYKGRAVYTIEGTHSEDIFEERLIQMLPHYNSVLDAGCGHGEFTLQMSKYANSIIGFDNSQELIRMAQSLLTSSQIQNVTFVYATTKSHMPLRN
;
A
#
# COMPACT_ATOMS: atom_id res chain seq x y z
N MET A 1 -8.28 -2.33 19.69
CA MET A 1 -8.93 -3.49 19.02
C MET A 1 -8.52 -3.66 17.56
N GLY A 2 -8.49 -2.62 16.71
CA GLY A 2 -8.06 -2.80 15.30
C GLY A 2 -6.54 -2.87 15.08
N ILE A 3 -5.78 -1.97 15.71
CA ILE A 3 -4.33 -1.80 15.49
C ILE A 3 -3.53 -3.04 15.93
N ASP A 4 -3.85 -3.58 17.10
CA ASP A 4 -3.15 -4.75 17.66
C ASP A 4 -3.28 -6.01 16.76
N TRP A 5 -4.39 -6.11 16.02
CA TRP A 5 -4.64 -7.21 15.11
C TRP A 5 -3.82 -7.10 13.81
N TYR A 6 -3.70 -5.90 13.24
CA TYR A 6 -2.86 -5.67 12.05
C TYR A 6 -1.38 -5.91 12.35
N ASP A 7 -0.89 -5.43 13.50
CA ASP A 7 0.49 -5.66 13.93
C ASP A 7 0.76 -7.16 14.16
N MET A 8 -0.20 -7.90 14.73
CA MET A 8 -0.10 -9.35 14.89
C MET A 8 -0.05 -10.09 13.55
N ILE A 9 -0.90 -9.73 12.58
CA ILE A 9 -0.92 -10.35 11.24
C ILE A 9 0.35 -10.04 10.47
N ALA A 10 0.82 -8.79 10.49
CA ALA A 10 2.06 -8.38 9.86
C ALA A 10 3.24 -9.20 10.38
N ARG A 11 3.36 -9.33 11.71
CA ARG A 11 4.41 -10.13 12.35
C ARG A 11 4.31 -11.62 12.04
N ARG A 12 3.09 -12.16 11.95
CA ARG A 12 2.86 -13.60 11.72
C ARG A 12 3.09 -14.03 10.27
N ASN A 13 2.75 -13.18 9.31
CA ASN A 13 2.74 -13.55 7.89
C ASN A 13 3.83 -12.85 7.07
N GLY A 14 4.68 -12.02 7.69
CA GLY A 14 5.68 -11.22 6.98
C GLY A 14 5.07 -10.12 6.10
N GLY A 15 3.87 -9.65 6.45
CA GLY A 15 3.08 -8.69 5.67
C GLY A 15 1.57 -8.97 5.76
N TYR A 16 0.76 -8.17 5.07
CA TYR A 16 -0.69 -8.35 5.00
C TYR A 16 -1.06 -9.31 3.86
N LYS A 17 -0.88 -10.61 4.08
CA LYS A 17 -1.25 -11.66 3.12
C LYS A 17 -2.28 -12.61 3.72
N GLY A 18 -3.40 -12.80 3.02
CA GLY A 18 -4.40 -13.82 3.34
C GLY A 18 -3.85 -15.22 3.06
N ARG A 19 -4.18 -16.21 3.89
CA ARG A 19 -3.79 -17.62 3.69
C ARG A 19 -4.95 -18.49 3.19
N ALA A 20 -6.04 -17.86 2.74
CA ALA A 20 -7.18 -18.58 2.21
C ALA A 20 -6.76 -19.27 0.90
N VAL A 21 -7.11 -20.54 0.76
CA VAL A 21 -7.04 -21.23 -0.52
C VAL A 21 -8.35 -20.97 -1.24
N TYR A 22 -8.28 -20.46 -2.46
CA TYR A 22 -9.44 -20.13 -3.28
C TYR A 22 -9.18 -20.54 -4.73
N THR A 23 -10.27 -20.69 -5.50
CA THR A 23 -10.23 -20.95 -6.93
C THR A 23 -10.85 -19.75 -7.63
N ILE A 24 -10.23 -19.32 -8.73
CA ILE A 24 -10.72 -18.23 -9.56
C ILE A 24 -11.36 -18.88 -10.80
N GLU A 25 -12.62 -18.55 -11.07
CA GLU A 25 -13.28 -18.88 -12.32
C GLU A 25 -13.34 -17.62 -13.19
N GLY A 26 -12.75 -17.70 -14.39
CA GLY A 26 -12.66 -16.56 -15.31
C GLY A 26 -11.52 -15.60 -14.99
N THR A 27 -11.70 -14.32 -15.30
CA THR A 27 -10.67 -13.28 -15.11
C THR A 27 -10.61 -12.82 -13.67
N HIS A 28 -9.41 -12.67 -13.13
CA HIS A 28 -9.21 -12.16 -11.79
C HIS A 28 -9.56 -10.67 -11.71
N SER A 29 -10.37 -10.29 -10.72
CA SER A 29 -10.86 -8.91 -10.58
C SER A 29 -9.75 -7.91 -10.33
N GLU A 30 -8.68 -8.31 -9.63
CA GLU A 30 -7.54 -7.44 -9.36
C GLU A 30 -6.78 -7.12 -10.66
N ASP A 31 -6.69 -8.05 -11.62
CA ASP A 31 -6.02 -7.80 -12.90
C ASP A 31 -6.73 -6.67 -13.68
N ILE A 32 -8.07 -6.71 -13.71
CA ILE A 32 -8.89 -5.68 -14.37
C ILE A 32 -8.74 -4.32 -13.66
N PHE A 33 -8.66 -4.34 -12.32
CA PHE A 33 -8.45 -3.14 -11.52
C PHE A 33 -7.07 -2.53 -11.78
N GLU A 34 -6.02 -3.36 -11.75
CA GLU A 34 -4.64 -2.94 -12.00
C GLU A 34 -4.46 -2.35 -13.40
N GLU A 35 -5.00 -3.01 -14.44
CA GLU A 35 -4.92 -2.51 -15.80
C GLU A 35 -5.51 -1.10 -15.93
N ARG A 36 -6.69 -0.88 -15.37
CA ARG A 36 -7.36 0.43 -15.39
C ARG A 36 -6.58 1.47 -14.59
N LEU A 37 -6.08 1.09 -13.41
CA LEU A 37 -5.32 1.99 -12.57
C LEU A 37 -4.04 2.43 -13.28
N ILE A 38 -3.29 1.50 -13.86
CA ILE A 38 -2.05 1.79 -14.61
C ILE A 38 -2.30 2.76 -15.77
N GLN A 39 -3.42 2.62 -16.48
CA GLN A 39 -3.80 3.56 -17.54
C GLN A 39 -4.14 4.96 -17.00
N MET A 40 -4.66 5.05 -15.77
CA MET A 40 -5.04 6.32 -15.15
C MET A 40 -3.87 7.07 -14.51
N LEU A 41 -2.92 6.37 -13.87
CA LEU A 41 -1.85 6.96 -13.05
C LEU A 41 -1.02 8.05 -13.76
N PRO A 42 -0.62 7.91 -15.04
CA PRO A 42 0.18 8.94 -15.73
C PRO A 42 -0.52 10.30 -15.87
N HIS A 43 -1.84 10.35 -15.74
CA HIS A 43 -2.62 11.58 -15.86
C HIS A 43 -2.64 12.42 -14.57
N TYR A 44 -2.04 11.93 -13.49
CA TYR A 44 -2.01 12.61 -12.19
C TYR A 44 -0.58 12.92 -11.77
N ASN A 45 -0.40 14.11 -11.17
CA ASN A 45 0.91 14.54 -10.67
C ASN A 45 1.25 13.92 -9.31
N SER A 46 0.24 13.65 -8.48
CA SER A 46 0.40 13.07 -7.15
C SER A 46 -0.77 12.15 -6.86
N VAL A 47 -0.47 11.00 -6.26
CA VAL A 47 -1.42 9.91 -5.97
C VAL A 47 -1.35 9.58 -4.50
N LEU A 48 -2.50 9.30 -3.89
CA LEU A 48 -2.62 8.86 -2.51
C LEU A 48 -3.10 7.41 -2.46
N ASP A 49 -2.30 6.54 -1.86
CA ASP A 49 -2.66 5.15 -1.57
C ASP A 49 -3.09 5.02 -0.10
N ALA A 50 -4.40 4.87 0.10
CA ALA A 50 -5.02 4.86 1.42
C ALA A 50 -5.15 3.44 1.96
N GLY A 51 -4.44 3.13 3.06
CA GLY A 51 -4.32 1.77 3.57
C GLY A 51 -3.29 0.96 2.78
N CYS A 52 -2.09 1.53 2.60
CA CYS A 52 -1.05 0.96 1.74
C CYS A 52 -0.44 -0.35 2.29
N GLY A 53 -0.78 -0.74 3.53
CA GLY A 53 -0.25 -1.94 4.17
C GLY A 53 1.27 -1.95 4.19
N HIS A 54 1.87 -3.09 3.81
CA HIS A 54 3.33 -3.26 3.75
C HIS A 54 3.96 -2.69 2.46
N GLY A 55 3.21 -1.94 1.64
CA GLY A 55 3.73 -1.12 0.56
C GLY A 55 4.06 -1.82 -0.76
N GLU A 56 3.90 -3.13 -0.87
CA GLU A 56 4.21 -3.91 -2.09
C GLU A 56 3.44 -3.38 -3.31
N PHE A 57 2.13 -3.17 -3.16
CA PHE A 57 1.26 -2.63 -4.21
C PHE A 57 1.63 -1.18 -4.58
N THR A 58 1.85 -0.32 -3.57
CA THR A 58 2.25 1.08 -3.77
C THR A 58 3.53 1.19 -4.59
N LEU A 59 4.54 0.35 -4.29
CA LEU A 59 5.80 0.33 -5.02
C LEU A 59 5.63 -0.23 -6.44
N GLN A 60 4.76 -1.23 -6.66
CA GLN A 60 4.44 -1.72 -8.00
C GLN A 60 3.83 -0.60 -8.86
N MET A 61 2.86 0.12 -8.31
CA MET A 61 2.17 1.22 -9.00
C MET A 61 3.07 2.44 -9.23
N SER A 62 4.10 2.64 -8.40
CA SER A 62 5.03 3.77 -8.53
C SER A 62 5.76 3.84 -9.88
N LYS A 63 5.88 2.72 -10.59
CA LYS A 63 6.47 2.63 -11.94
C LYS A 63 5.68 3.42 -13.00
N TYR A 64 4.41 3.69 -12.72
CA TYR A 64 3.46 4.32 -13.65
C TYR A 64 2.96 5.69 -13.17
N ALA A 65 3.45 6.16 -12.02
CA ALA A 65 3.00 7.40 -11.38
C ALA A 65 4.15 8.40 -11.22
N ASN A 66 3.85 9.70 -11.25
CA ASN A 66 4.85 10.74 -10.99
C ASN A 66 5.30 10.76 -9.52
N SER A 67 4.35 10.66 -8.58
CA SER A 67 4.62 10.60 -7.15
C SER A 67 3.47 9.92 -6.41
N ILE A 68 3.78 9.07 -5.42
CA ILE A 68 2.80 8.39 -4.59
C ILE A 68 3.10 8.62 -3.10
N ILE A 69 2.07 8.96 -2.34
CA ILE A 69 2.08 8.91 -0.87
C ILE A 69 1.24 7.70 -0.46
N GLY A 70 1.85 6.74 0.22
CA GLY A 70 1.13 5.63 0.86
C GLY A 70 0.97 5.90 2.34
N PHE A 71 -0.24 5.70 2.89
CA PHE A 71 -0.42 5.77 4.34
C PHE A 71 -1.15 4.56 4.92
N ASP A 72 -0.79 4.23 6.15
CA ASP A 72 -1.42 3.16 6.93
C ASP A 72 -1.41 3.53 8.43
N ASN A 73 -2.34 2.94 9.19
CA ASN A 73 -2.48 3.17 10.62
C ASN A 73 -1.74 2.15 11.48
N SER A 74 -1.08 1.16 10.87
CA SER A 74 -0.17 0.22 11.53
C SER A 74 1.28 0.70 11.40
N GLN A 75 1.92 0.91 12.55
CA GLN A 75 3.32 1.33 12.58
C GLN A 75 4.27 0.21 12.13
N GLU A 76 3.89 -1.06 12.33
CA GLU A 76 4.65 -2.21 11.83
C GLU A 76 4.59 -2.30 10.31
N LEU A 77 3.42 -2.14 9.70
CA LEU A 77 3.25 -2.17 8.25
C LEU A 77 4.03 -1.03 7.57
N ILE A 78 3.98 0.18 8.13
CA ILE A 78 4.79 1.30 7.64
C ILE A 78 6.29 1.02 7.77
N ARG A 79 6.75 0.41 8.87
CA ARG A 79 8.16 0.00 9.00
C ARG A 79 8.56 -1.01 7.93
N MET A 80 7.71 -1.99 7.62
CA MET A 80 7.94 -2.94 6.53
C MET A 80 7.97 -2.24 5.17
N ALA A 81 7.04 -1.34 4.90
CA ALA A 81 6.95 -0.57 3.67
C ALA A 81 8.20 0.30 3.46
N GLN A 82 8.70 0.97 4.51
CA GLN A 82 9.93 1.76 4.48
C GLN A 82 11.18 0.89 4.26
N SER A 83 11.25 -0.29 4.88
CA SER A 83 12.33 -1.26 4.64
C SER A 83 12.33 -1.74 3.19
N LEU A 84 11.15 -2.04 2.64
CA LEU A 84 10.97 -2.44 1.25
C LEU A 84 11.35 -1.32 0.29
N LEU A 85 10.95 -0.07 0.57
CA LEU A 85 11.33 1.13 -0.19
C LEU A 85 12.85 1.33 -0.17
N THR A 86 13.50 1.22 0.99
CA THR A 86 14.96 1.40 1.14
C THR A 86 15.74 0.34 0.37
N SER A 87 15.19 -0.88 0.31
CA SER A 87 15.77 -1.99 -0.46
C SER A 87 15.49 -1.88 -1.97
N SER A 88 14.58 -0.98 -2.37
CA SER A 88 14.26 -0.68 -3.76
C SER A 88 15.05 0.54 -4.26
N GLN A 89 15.15 0.73 -5.57
CA GLN A 89 15.72 1.97 -6.16
C GLN A 89 14.65 3.02 -6.47
N ILE A 90 13.48 2.94 -5.82
CA ILE A 90 12.33 3.81 -6.07
C ILE A 90 12.50 5.10 -5.26
N GLN A 91 12.30 6.26 -5.89
CA GLN A 91 12.49 7.58 -5.27
C GLN A 91 11.21 8.42 -5.22
N ASN A 92 10.17 8.01 -5.95
CA ASN A 92 8.92 8.75 -6.10
C ASN A 92 7.81 8.28 -5.14
N VAL A 93 8.16 7.58 -4.06
CA VAL A 93 7.21 7.06 -3.07
C VAL A 93 7.57 7.56 -1.68
N THR A 94 6.57 7.97 -0.91
CA THR A 94 6.69 8.31 0.51
C THR A 94 5.68 7.51 1.32
N PHE A 95 6.12 6.86 2.40
CA PHE A 95 5.25 6.14 3.33
C PHE A 95 5.06 6.92 4.63
N VAL A 96 3.79 7.13 5.00
CA VAL A 96 3.39 7.94 6.16
C VAL A 96 2.55 7.10 7.11
N TYR A 97 2.90 7.11 8.39
CA TYR A 97 1.98 6.63 9.43
C TYR A 97 0.87 7.67 9.62
N ALA A 98 -0.36 7.29 9.32
CA ALA A 98 -1.52 8.18 9.46
C ALA A 98 -2.78 7.40 9.81
N THR A 99 -3.70 8.07 10.51
CA THR A 99 -5.01 7.50 10.86
C THR A 99 -6.11 8.44 10.43
N THR A 100 -7.10 7.92 9.70
CA THR A 100 -8.29 8.68 9.27
C THR A 100 -9.19 9.11 10.43
N LYS A 101 -8.89 8.66 11.65
CA LYS A 101 -9.62 9.04 12.88
C LYS A 101 -9.14 10.37 13.48
N SER A 102 -8.04 10.93 12.99
CA SER A 102 -7.59 12.26 13.39
C SER A 102 -8.17 13.33 12.44
N HIS A 103 -8.28 14.57 12.92
CA HIS A 103 -8.85 15.68 12.15
C HIS A 103 -8.01 16.07 10.92
N MET A 104 -6.72 15.70 10.91
CA MET A 104 -5.79 15.94 9.79
C MET A 104 -4.78 14.78 9.72
N PRO A 105 -5.09 13.71 8.95
CA PRO A 105 -4.29 12.49 8.91
C PRO A 105 -2.91 12.68 8.29
N LEU A 106 -2.78 13.60 7.33
CA LEU A 106 -1.52 13.95 6.70
C LEU A 106 -1.16 15.37 7.13
N ARG A 107 0.02 15.55 7.72
CA ARG A 107 0.56 16.86 8.08
C ARG A 107 1.66 17.21 7.09
N ASN A 108 1.59 18.43 6.54
CA ASN A 108 2.62 19.02 5.68
C ASN A 108 3.88 19.35 6.50
#